data_AF-A0AA88XHK3-F1
#
_entry.id   AF-A0AA88XHK3-F1
#
_cell.length_a   1.000
_cell.length_b   1.000
_cell.length_c   1.000
_cell.angle_alpha   90.00
_cell.angle_beta   90.00
_cell.angle_gamma   90.00
#
_symmetry.space_group_name_H-M   'P 1'
#
loop_
_entity.id
_entity.type
_entity.pdbx_description
1 polymer ?
#
loop_
_entity_poly.entity_id
_entity_poly.type
_entity_poly.pdbx_seq_one_letter_code
_entity_poly.pdbx_strand_id
1 'polypeptide(L)'
;MVGDTHKKLGIFGSNTPRLNDGINGGPLILFNENGTSLVISPLNNFMASSMWHNNSPGGTVSWGIMGGVKEVPLKYTLRTLILAGNGINKAMKLYGETLRSFYKNESEARIKYQQSDITNNYLGYWTDNGAYYYYNTETRTSYESTFEEVQKYSMLEKIPYKYVQLDSWWYYKGHDAAVKNWTARTDIFPKGIKYLQEKTKWPIAAHNRYWSTDTDYAKKNGGKYNFIVESMTSLPDDQQFWIDLLTDAKKWGLILYEQDWLNVQVLHLSALQEDISLGTRWLTQMGTAAEQLGLTIQYCMSLPRHALQSLTIPTVTQARVSNDYHPGNEQWRIGISSMFAHALGLAPFKDTFWTTKTQPGNPRYGVSDEPNHRLEIAVATLSAGPIGPGDKVNHTDVEFLKRCCDTDGTILKGTSPATAIDRQIIKMAIPSADGPKGEVWTTVIDVQSRSTFVNRSVGILFAADLQEPFTIKWEDMEFPDSLRDSIIFPLDRPDLWQPFNGSFTLSNCSKTDFCIYYLVSEEPGMNGTQIALLGELDKLIPFSPKRITDIVHAEIDLNVKVRGKPGEEVTLSFLVQRQEIVHTTCILDEDGTAQIMSNRCFS
;
A
#
# COMPACT_ATOMS: atom_id res chain seq x y z
N MET A 1 4.59 -1.69 14.87
CA MET A 1 4.55 -2.32 13.53
C MET A 1 4.31 -1.23 12.50
N VAL A 2 4.62 -1.47 11.23
CA VAL A 2 4.22 -0.59 10.12
C VAL A 2 2.70 -0.57 9.98
N GLY A 3 2.06 -1.72 10.28
CA GLY A 3 0.61 -1.89 10.38
C GLY A 3 -0.08 -0.99 11.42
N ASP A 4 -1.41 -0.85 11.29
CA ASP A 4 -2.19 0.16 12.02
C ASP A 4 -2.31 -0.05 13.54
N THR A 5 -2.49 -1.30 14.00
CA THR A 5 -2.98 -1.56 15.37
C THR A 5 -1.97 -1.43 16.49
N HIS A 6 -0.71 -1.19 16.16
CA HIS A 6 0.33 -0.99 17.15
C HIS A 6 0.77 0.46 17.23
N LYS A 7 0.04 1.42 16.68
CA LYS A 7 0.33 2.84 16.90
C LYS A 7 -0.07 3.26 18.32
N LYS A 8 0.72 4.16 18.92
CA LYS A 8 0.42 4.78 20.22
C LYS A 8 0.35 6.28 20.00
N LEU A 9 -0.81 6.85 20.35
CA LEU A 9 -1.11 8.27 20.28
C LEU A 9 -1.56 8.70 21.68
N GLY A 10 -1.22 9.92 22.08
CA GLY A 10 -1.62 10.46 23.36
C GLY A 10 -0.84 11.71 23.75
N ILE A 11 -1.19 12.27 24.89
CA ILE A 11 -0.55 13.48 25.43
C ILE A 11 0.78 13.11 26.06
N PHE A 12 1.86 13.73 25.59
CA PHE A 12 3.17 13.64 26.21
C PHE A 12 3.27 14.62 27.39
N GLY A 13 3.32 14.11 28.62
CA GLY A 13 3.47 14.87 29.85
C GLY A 13 3.75 14.00 31.08
N SER A 14 3.51 14.53 32.28
CA SER A 14 3.74 13.82 33.54
C SER A 14 2.92 12.53 33.70
N ASN A 15 1.93 12.28 32.84
CA ASN A 15 1.08 11.08 32.84
C ASN A 15 1.18 10.29 31.52
N THR A 16 2.22 10.51 30.71
CA THR A 16 2.40 9.82 29.42
C THR A 16 2.28 8.30 29.60
N PRO A 17 1.32 7.63 28.94
CA PRO A 17 1.27 6.18 28.93
C PRO A 17 2.52 5.62 28.22
N ARG A 18 2.87 4.36 28.46
CA ARG A 18 4.03 3.73 27.82
C ARG A 18 4.01 3.93 26.29
N LEU A 19 5.00 4.66 25.77
CA LEU A 19 5.31 4.73 24.34
C LEU A 19 5.80 3.37 23.85
N ASN A 20 5.56 3.04 22.59
CA ASN A 20 6.24 1.90 21.99
C ASN A 20 7.73 2.20 21.89
N ASP A 21 8.53 1.37 22.53
CA ASP A 21 9.96 1.57 22.70
C ASP A 21 10.74 0.29 22.38
N GLY A 22 12.06 0.35 22.55
CA GLY A 22 12.96 -0.77 22.33
C GLY A 22 12.88 -1.31 20.90
N ILE A 23 12.80 -2.64 20.83
CA ILE A 23 12.73 -3.37 19.55
C ILE A 23 11.46 -3.03 18.75
N ASN A 24 10.37 -2.69 19.45
CA ASN A 24 9.07 -2.36 18.87
C ASN A 24 8.94 -0.88 18.48
N GLY A 25 9.87 -0.04 18.92
CA GLY A 25 9.90 1.38 18.66
C GLY A 25 10.07 1.72 17.18
N GLY A 26 9.55 2.87 16.80
CA GLY A 26 9.71 3.47 15.47
C GLY A 26 10.02 4.96 15.58
N PRO A 27 9.87 5.72 14.49
CA PRO A 27 9.93 7.17 14.54
C PRO A 27 8.96 7.72 15.58
N LEU A 28 9.42 8.70 16.37
CA LEU A 28 8.59 9.45 17.31
C LEU A 28 8.19 10.78 16.66
N ILE A 29 6.90 11.09 16.71
CA ILE A 29 6.39 12.40 16.29
C ILE A 29 5.85 13.10 17.54
N LEU A 30 6.40 14.25 17.87
CA LEU A 30 5.87 15.15 18.91
C LEU A 30 5.20 16.32 18.21
N PHE A 31 3.99 16.69 18.65
CA PHE A 31 3.27 17.82 18.07
C PHE A 31 2.44 18.56 19.13
N ASN A 32 2.13 19.83 18.85
CA ASN A 32 1.21 20.63 19.67
C ASN A 32 -0.20 20.66 19.06
N GLU A 33 -1.14 21.34 19.74
CA GLU A 33 -2.53 21.48 19.28
C GLU A 33 -2.67 22.21 17.93
N ASN A 34 -1.65 22.98 17.53
CA ASN A 34 -1.60 23.68 16.24
C ASN A 34 -0.94 22.84 15.13
N GLY A 35 -0.54 21.60 15.42
CA GLY A 35 0.12 20.70 14.46
C GLY A 35 1.61 20.99 14.22
N THR A 36 2.23 21.97 14.89
CA THR A 36 3.69 22.13 14.83
C THR A 36 4.34 20.87 15.36
N SER A 37 5.18 20.24 14.54
CA SER A 37 5.61 18.85 14.70
C SER A 37 7.13 18.72 14.70
N LEU A 38 7.62 17.74 15.45
CA LEU A 38 9.01 17.30 15.51
C LEU A 38 9.06 15.78 15.26
N VAL A 39 9.73 15.35 14.19
CA VAL A 39 9.97 13.93 13.88
C VAL A 39 11.37 13.56 14.34
N ILE A 40 11.48 12.50 15.13
CA ILE A 40 12.75 11.95 15.61
C ILE A 40 12.85 10.48 15.20
N SER A 41 13.89 10.14 14.46
CA SER A 41 14.05 8.81 13.88
C SER A 41 15.53 8.46 13.64
N PRO A 42 15.93 7.18 13.64
CA PRO A 42 17.26 6.81 13.20
C PRO A 42 17.49 7.23 11.73
N LEU A 43 18.71 7.67 11.41
CA LEU A 43 19.14 8.00 10.05
C LEU A 43 19.88 6.84 9.38
N ASN A 44 20.53 5.98 10.16
CA ASN A 44 21.23 4.78 9.70
C ASN A 44 21.20 3.67 10.75
N ASN A 45 21.67 2.48 10.38
CA ASN A 45 21.74 1.30 11.25
C ASN A 45 20.40 0.97 11.94
N PHE A 46 19.34 1.00 11.15
CA PHE A 46 17.95 0.94 11.61
C PHE A 46 17.66 -0.31 12.45
N MET A 47 18.21 -1.45 12.06
CA MET A 47 17.99 -2.73 12.74
C MET A 47 18.60 -2.79 14.14
N ALA A 48 19.66 -2.01 14.42
CA ALA A 48 20.30 -1.93 15.73
C ALA A 48 19.86 -0.72 16.56
N SER A 49 19.21 0.26 15.92
CA SER A 49 18.74 1.45 16.62
C SER A 49 17.58 1.15 17.55
N SER A 50 17.50 1.92 18.62
CA SER A 50 16.46 1.81 19.64
C SER A 50 16.11 3.19 20.19
N MET A 51 14.82 3.42 20.41
CA MET A 51 14.30 4.49 21.23
C MET A 51 13.81 3.87 22.53
N TRP A 52 14.18 4.41 23.68
CA TRP A 52 13.77 3.92 24.99
C TRP A 52 12.97 4.99 25.73
N HIS A 53 11.87 4.59 26.36
CA HIS A 53 11.08 5.44 27.25
C HIS A 53 11.13 4.81 28.65
N ASN A 54 11.51 5.58 29.67
CA ASN A 54 11.85 5.05 31.00
C ASN A 54 10.65 4.49 31.83
N ASN A 55 9.52 4.23 31.18
CA ASN A 55 8.30 3.63 31.74
C ASN A 55 7.74 4.30 33.00
N SER A 56 8.17 5.54 33.29
CA SER A 56 7.61 6.37 34.35
C SER A 56 6.70 7.45 33.74
N PRO A 57 5.60 7.82 34.41
CA PRO A 57 4.82 9.00 34.03
C PRO A 57 5.76 10.23 33.96
N GLY A 58 5.78 10.97 32.84
CA GLY A 58 6.74 12.07 32.61
C GLY A 58 8.15 11.62 32.21
N GLY A 59 8.26 10.41 31.69
CA GLY A 59 9.51 9.75 31.40
C GLY A 59 10.41 10.41 30.37
N THR A 60 11.72 10.23 30.52
CA THR A 60 12.72 10.62 29.52
C THR A 60 12.66 9.66 28.33
N VAL A 61 12.77 10.21 27.13
CA VAL A 61 12.99 9.45 25.90
C VAL A 61 14.47 9.55 25.52
N SER A 62 15.08 8.39 25.26
CA SER A 62 16.51 8.26 24.91
C SER A 62 16.67 7.49 23.59
N TRP A 63 17.73 7.79 22.84
CA TRP A 63 18.07 7.09 21.60
C TRP A 63 19.45 6.47 21.69
N GLY A 64 19.60 5.27 21.13
CA GLY A 64 20.87 4.54 21.16
C GLY A 64 20.78 3.20 20.46
N ILE A 65 21.75 2.35 20.77
CA ILE A 65 21.78 0.95 20.30
C ILE A 65 20.81 0.12 21.16
N MET A 66 20.22 -0.91 20.58
CA MET A 66 19.36 -1.85 21.32
C MET A 66 20.12 -2.48 22.50
N GLY A 67 19.45 -2.54 23.66
CA GLY A 67 20.10 -2.90 24.93
C GLY A 67 20.62 -4.33 25.04
N GLY A 68 20.23 -5.23 24.14
CA GLY A 68 20.72 -6.62 24.08
C GLY A 68 22.08 -6.78 23.41
N VAL A 69 22.60 -5.74 22.73
CA VAL A 69 23.86 -5.84 21.98
C VAL A 69 25.04 -6.18 22.89
N LYS A 70 25.77 -7.24 22.53
CA LYS A 70 26.90 -7.76 23.32
C LYS A 70 28.22 -7.05 23.02
N GLU A 71 28.41 -6.61 21.77
CA GLU A 71 29.63 -5.95 21.33
C GLU A 71 29.30 -4.84 20.33
N VAL A 72 29.95 -3.68 20.50
CA VAL A 72 29.89 -2.57 19.55
C VAL A 72 31.25 -2.43 18.89
N PRO A 73 31.36 -2.64 17.57
CA PRO A 73 32.66 -2.62 16.91
C PRO A 73 33.27 -1.21 16.92
N LEU A 74 34.59 -1.14 16.88
CA LEU A 74 35.31 0.13 16.79
C LEU A 74 34.80 0.95 15.59
N LYS A 75 34.58 2.24 15.82
CA LYS A 75 34.09 3.22 14.82
C LYS A 75 32.63 3.00 14.36
N TYR A 76 31.84 2.17 15.05
CA TYR A 76 30.41 2.08 14.80
C TYR A 76 29.73 3.44 14.98
N THR A 77 28.87 3.83 14.03
CA THR A 77 28.22 5.15 14.00
C THR A 77 26.71 5.01 13.93
N LEU A 78 26.00 5.43 14.97
CA LEU A 78 24.55 5.59 14.96
C LEU A 78 24.19 7.08 14.87
N ARG A 79 23.40 7.46 13.87
CA ARG A 79 22.93 8.83 13.67
C ARG A 79 21.41 8.89 13.85
N THR A 80 20.96 9.93 14.52
CA THR A 80 19.54 10.23 14.71
C THR A 80 19.20 11.50 13.94
N LEU A 81 18.14 11.47 13.16
CA LEU A 81 17.54 12.61 12.50
C LEU A 81 16.50 13.24 13.43
N ILE A 82 16.56 14.56 13.57
CA ILE A 82 15.54 15.38 14.24
C ILE A 82 15.11 16.44 13.23
N LEU A 83 13.81 16.53 12.96
CA LEU A 83 13.26 17.39 11.92
C LEU A 83 11.98 18.06 12.39
N ALA A 84 11.90 19.39 12.27
CA ALA A 84 10.73 20.16 12.63
C ALA A 84 9.93 20.59 11.38
N GLY A 85 8.61 20.65 11.51
CA GLY A 85 7.71 21.11 10.46
C GLY A 85 6.44 21.74 11.03
N ASN A 86 5.77 22.56 10.23
CA ASN A 86 4.47 23.14 10.57
C ASN A 86 3.37 22.26 9.96
N GLY A 87 2.78 21.38 10.75
CA GLY A 87 1.87 20.31 10.31
C GLY A 87 2.54 18.94 10.41
N ILE A 88 1.76 17.92 10.79
CA ILE A 88 2.18 16.52 10.94
C ILE A 88 2.46 15.91 9.56
N ASN A 89 1.53 16.05 8.61
CA ASN A 89 1.71 15.57 7.23
C ASN A 89 2.92 16.23 6.57
N LYS A 90 3.04 17.56 6.66
CA LYS A 90 4.21 18.30 6.14
C LYS A 90 5.53 17.86 6.78
N ALA A 91 5.57 17.67 8.10
CA ALA A 91 6.77 17.18 8.78
C ALA A 91 7.14 15.76 8.35
N MET A 92 6.15 14.87 8.17
CA MET A 92 6.37 13.50 7.70
C MET A 92 6.81 13.43 6.23
N LYS A 93 6.27 14.30 5.37
CA LYS A 93 6.72 14.46 3.99
C LYS A 93 8.19 14.89 3.93
N LEU A 94 8.53 15.95 4.65
CA LEU A 94 9.91 16.47 4.70
C LEU A 94 10.89 15.44 5.33
N TYR A 95 10.45 14.72 6.35
CA TYR A 95 11.18 13.58 6.92
C TYR A 95 11.48 12.50 5.87
N GLY A 96 10.45 12.09 5.11
CA GLY A 96 10.60 11.09 4.06
C GLY A 96 11.51 11.56 2.92
N GLU A 97 11.34 12.78 2.45
CA GLU A 97 12.20 13.39 1.43
C GLU A 97 13.66 13.46 1.89
N THR A 98 13.90 13.81 3.15
CA THR A 98 15.25 13.85 3.75
C THR A 98 15.89 12.47 3.75
N LEU A 99 15.17 11.43 4.20
CA LEU A 99 15.68 10.06 4.22
C LEU A 99 15.94 9.52 2.81
N ARG A 100 15.02 9.71 1.87
CA ARG A 100 15.20 9.26 0.49
C ARG A 100 16.32 10.01 -0.23
N SER A 101 16.54 11.28 0.10
CA SER A 101 17.69 12.05 -0.38
C SER A 101 19.01 11.53 0.20
N PHE A 102 19.02 11.12 1.48
CA PHE A 102 20.19 10.51 2.10
C PHE A 102 20.56 9.15 1.46
N TYR A 103 19.56 8.35 1.08
CA TYR A 103 19.70 7.08 0.35
C TYR A 103 19.27 7.22 -1.12
N LYS A 104 19.81 8.24 -1.81
CA LYS A 104 19.34 8.65 -3.14
C LYS A 104 19.42 7.52 -4.17
N ASN A 105 20.53 6.79 -4.22
CA ASN A 105 20.74 5.76 -5.24
C ASN A 105 19.74 4.61 -5.10
N GLU A 106 19.53 4.15 -3.86
CA GLU A 106 18.57 3.10 -3.55
C GLU A 106 17.13 3.60 -3.75
N SER A 107 16.86 4.87 -3.48
CA SER A 107 15.55 5.47 -3.72
C SER A 107 15.22 5.57 -5.21
N GLU A 108 16.17 6.00 -6.04
CA GLU A 108 16.03 6.03 -7.50
C GLU A 108 15.90 4.62 -8.10
N ALA A 109 16.65 3.65 -7.57
CA ALA A 109 16.51 2.26 -7.97
C ALA A 109 15.14 1.67 -7.60
N ARG A 110 14.63 1.95 -6.39
CA ARG A 110 13.29 1.50 -5.95
C ARG A 110 12.17 2.00 -6.84
N ILE A 111 12.25 3.25 -7.32
CA ILE A 111 11.26 3.79 -8.26
C ILE A 111 11.19 2.93 -9.52
N LYS A 112 12.34 2.47 -10.05
CA LYS A 112 12.38 1.58 -11.22
C LYS A 112 11.74 0.23 -10.92
N TYR A 113 12.08 -0.38 -9.77
CA TYR A 113 11.45 -1.64 -9.36
C TYR A 113 9.94 -1.49 -9.20
N GLN A 114 9.47 -0.44 -8.53
CA GLN A 114 8.03 -0.14 -8.37
C GLN A 114 7.32 0.08 -9.70
N GLN A 115 7.98 0.67 -10.71
CA GLN A 115 7.39 0.85 -12.04
C GLN A 115 7.25 -0.48 -12.80
N SER A 116 8.18 -1.42 -12.59
CA SER A 116 8.15 -2.76 -13.21
C SER A 116 7.39 -3.82 -12.39
N ASP A 117 7.10 -3.54 -11.12
CA ASP A 117 6.46 -4.48 -10.20
C ASP A 117 5.00 -4.70 -10.59
N ILE A 118 4.70 -5.89 -11.12
CA ILE A 118 3.36 -6.25 -11.57
C ILE A 118 2.36 -6.15 -10.41
N THR A 119 2.76 -6.52 -9.19
CA THR A 119 1.86 -6.54 -8.03
C THR A 119 1.47 -5.14 -7.55
N ASN A 120 2.30 -4.14 -7.85
CA ASN A 120 2.02 -2.74 -7.54
C ASN A 120 1.18 -2.03 -8.60
N ASN A 121 1.19 -2.52 -9.84
CA ASN A 121 0.64 -1.78 -10.97
C ASN A 121 -0.58 -2.44 -11.60
N TYR A 122 -0.84 -3.71 -11.32
CA TYR A 122 -1.96 -4.43 -11.90
C TYR A 122 -2.80 -5.11 -10.83
N LEU A 123 -4.09 -5.29 -11.11
CA LEU A 123 -5.02 -6.05 -10.28
C LEU A 123 -4.58 -7.52 -10.20
N GLY A 124 -4.44 -8.04 -8.98
CA GLY A 124 -4.11 -9.44 -8.72
C GLY A 124 -5.24 -10.21 -8.06
N TYR A 125 -5.08 -11.52 -7.94
CA TYR A 125 -5.95 -12.37 -7.13
C TYR A 125 -5.17 -12.92 -5.93
N TRP A 126 -5.64 -12.69 -4.71
CA TRP A 126 -4.88 -13.02 -3.49
C TRP A 126 -5.54 -14.10 -2.65
N THR A 127 -4.72 -14.91 -1.98
CA THR A 127 -5.19 -16.01 -1.12
C THR A 127 -4.69 -15.89 0.31
N ASP A 128 -4.42 -14.66 0.75
CA ASP A 128 -3.94 -14.28 2.07
C ASP A 128 -5.02 -14.48 3.16
N ASN A 129 -4.66 -14.34 4.43
CA ASN A 129 -5.58 -14.50 5.55
C ASN A 129 -6.86 -13.65 5.34
N GLY A 130 -8.00 -14.30 5.51
CA GLY A 130 -9.33 -13.73 5.27
C GLY A 130 -9.87 -13.96 3.86
N ALA A 131 -9.05 -14.28 2.87
CA ALA A 131 -9.50 -14.67 1.53
C ALA A 131 -10.30 -15.99 1.54
N TYR A 132 -11.16 -16.18 0.53
CA TYR A 132 -12.00 -17.36 0.41
C TYR A 132 -11.21 -18.65 0.24
N TYR A 133 -10.14 -18.63 -0.57
CA TYR A 133 -9.26 -19.78 -0.80
C TYR A 133 -8.03 -19.82 0.12
N TYR A 134 -8.04 -19.10 1.24
CA TYR A 134 -7.00 -19.25 2.25
C TYR A 134 -7.16 -20.57 3.02
N TYR A 135 -6.24 -21.52 2.81
CA TYR A 135 -6.37 -22.91 3.29
C TYR A 135 -7.70 -23.57 2.88
N ASN A 136 -8.22 -23.20 1.72
CA ASN A 136 -9.48 -23.70 1.19
C ASN A 136 -9.43 -23.77 -0.34
N THR A 137 -10.16 -24.72 -0.93
CA THR A 137 -10.26 -24.92 -2.38
C THR A 137 -11.72 -24.93 -2.80
N GLU A 138 -11.98 -24.97 -4.10
CA GLU A 138 -13.29 -25.44 -4.54
C GLU A 138 -13.54 -26.89 -4.05
N THR A 139 -14.81 -27.26 -3.97
CA THR A 139 -15.21 -28.51 -3.31
C THR A 139 -14.64 -29.74 -4.02
N ARG A 140 -13.94 -30.60 -3.28
CA ARG A 140 -13.35 -31.87 -3.76
C ARG A 140 -12.36 -31.69 -4.93
N THR A 141 -11.60 -30.59 -4.94
CA THR A 141 -10.59 -30.34 -5.96
C THR A 141 -9.24 -29.91 -5.38
N SER A 142 -8.24 -29.74 -6.24
CA SER A 142 -6.90 -29.24 -5.89
C SER A 142 -6.83 -27.72 -6.00
N TYR A 143 -5.76 -27.10 -5.49
CA TYR A 143 -5.51 -25.68 -5.75
C TYR A 143 -5.23 -25.38 -7.21
N GLU A 144 -4.55 -26.28 -7.94
CA GLU A 144 -4.32 -26.13 -9.38
C GLU A 144 -5.65 -25.97 -10.12
N SER A 145 -6.57 -26.91 -9.90
CA SER A 145 -7.91 -26.87 -10.48
C SER A 145 -8.72 -25.65 -10.00
N THR A 146 -8.61 -25.29 -8.73
CA THR A 146 -9.29 -24.11 -8.17
C THR A 146 -8.86 -22.84 -8.92
N PHE A 147 -7.56 -22.64 -9.14
CA PHE A 147 -7.09 -21.46 -9.88
C PHE A 147 -7.34 -21.53 -11.39
N GLU A 148 -7.40 -22.72 -11.99
CA GLU A 148 -7.92 -22.87 -13.36
C GLU A 148 -9.38 -22.38 -13.44
N GLU A 149 -10.21 -22.67 -12.43
CA GLU A 149 -11.59 -22.18 -12.33
C GLU A 149 -11.66 -20.67 -12.07
N VAL A 150 -10.84 -20.13 -11.15
CA VAL A 150 -10.73 -18.67 -10.92
C VAL A 150 -10.32 -17.95 -12.21
N GLN A 151 -9.33 -18.48 -12.94
CA GLN A 151 -8.90 -17.91 -14.20
C GLN A 151 -10.02 -17.95 -15.24
N LYS A 152 -10.67 -19.10 -15.43
CA LYS A 152 -11.79 -19.24 -16.37
C LYS A 152 -12.94 -18.28 -16.03
N TYR A 153 -13.29 -18.17 -14.75
CA TYR A 153 -14.29 -17.23 -14.26
C TYR A 153 -13.89 -15.78 -14.55
N SER A 154 -12.64 -15.40 -14.23
CA SER A 154 -12.15 -14.05 -14.48
C SER A 154 -12.18 -13.69 -15.97
N MET A 155 -11.88 -14.64 -16.86
CA MET A 155 -11.99 -14.42 -18.31
C MET A 155 -13.45 -14.23 -18.76
N LEU A 156 -14.39 -15.00 -18.19
CA LEU A 156 -15.81 -14.91 -18.51
C LEU A 156 -16.41 -13.56 -18.08
N GLU A 157 -16.12 -13.16 -16.83
CA GLU A 157 -16.59 -11.90 -16.24
C GLU A 157 -15.72 -10.69 -16.62
N LYS A 158 -14.69 -10.91 -17.44
CA LYS A 158 -13.70 -9.90 -17.86
C LYS A 158 -13.04 -9.18 -16.68
N ILE A 159 -12.73 -9.91 -15.60
CA ILE A 159 -11.95 -9.39 -14.47
C ILE A 159 -10.47 -9.52 -14.84
N PRO A 160 -9.72 -8.41 -14.95
CA PRO A 160 -8.39 -8.43 -15.56
C PRO A 160 -7.29 -8.78 -14.55
N TYR A 161 -7.39 -9.92 -13.86
CA TYR A 161 -6.33 -10.38 -12.97
C TYR A 161 -5.04 -10.68 -13.77
N LYS A 162 -3.92 -10.12 -13.32
CA LYS A 162 -2.61 -10.27 -13.98
C LYS A 162 -1.63 -11.20 -13.28
N TYR A 163 -1.89 -11.54 -12.02
CA TYR A 163 -1.07 -12.44 -11.24
C TYR A 163 -1.91 -13.08 -10.13
N VAL A 164 -1.35 -14.11 -9.50
CA VAL A 164 -1.94 -14.73 -8.30
C VAL A 164 -0.94 -14.73 -7.15
N GLN A 165 -1.41 -14.43 -5.93
CA GLN A 165 -0.64 -14.57 -4.70
C GLN A 165 -0.95 -15.91 -4.04
N LEU A 166 0.11 -16.65 -3.69
CA LEU A 166 0.03 -17.92 -2.95
C LEU A 166 0.49 -17.69 -1.51
N ASP A 167 -0.45 -17.82 -0.57
CA ASP A 167 -0.17 -17.59 0.85
C ASP A 167 0.48 -18.78 1.57
N SER A 168 0.67 -18.69 2.87
CA SER A 168 1.34 -19.64 3.75
C SER A 168 0.93 -21.11 3.68
N TRP A 169 -0.08 -21.51 2.91
CA TRP A 169 -0.55 -22.89 2.78
C TRP A 169 0.24 -23.77 1.79
N TRP A 170 1.00 -23.19 0.85
CA TRP A 170 1.58 -23.94 -0.29
C TRP A 170 2.89 -24.69 -0.04
N TYR A 171 3.66 -24.33 0.99
CA TYR A 171 4.97 -24.93 1.29
C TYR A 171 4.97 -25.78 2.58
N TYR A 172 6.02 -26.59 2.75
CA TYR A 172 6.17 -27.47 3.90
C TYR A 172 6.52 -26.69 5.17
N LYS A 173 5.79 -27.00 6.24
CA LYS A 173 5.95 -26.37 7.55
C LYS A 173 6.60 -27.31 8.55
N GLY A 174 7.41 -26.75 9.44
CA GLY A 174 8.12 -27.46 10.50
C GLY A 174 7.59 -27.10 11.88
N HIS A 175 8.50 -27.05 12.86
CA HIS A 175 8.22 -26.55 14.20
C HIS A 175 7.48 -25.20 14.17
N ASP A 176 6.46 -25.05 15.02
CA ASP A 176 5.57 -23.89 15.14
C ASP A 176 4.92 -23.39 13.83
N ALA A 177 4.73 -24.30 12.87
CA ALA A 177 4.19 -23.96 11.54
C ALA A 177 5.04 -22.90 10.79
N ALA A 178 6.34 -22.84 11.12
CA ALA A 178 7.36 -22.05 10.43
C ALA A 178 7.84 -22.74 9.15
N VAL A 179 8.61 -22.05 8.31
CA VAL A 179 9.05 -22.60 7.02
C VAL A 179 10.10 -23.68 7.24
N LYS A 180 9.75 -24.92 6.86
CA LYS A 180 10.71 -26.03 6.85
C LYS A 180 11.40 -26.15 5.51
N ASN A 181 10.60 -26.13 4.45
CA ASN A 181 11.06 -26.24 3.07
C ASN A 181 10.11 -25.43 2.18
N TRP A 182 10.65 -24.43 1.48
CA TRP A 182 9.91 -23.46 0.68
C TRP A 182 9.72 -23.96 -0.76
N THR A 183 9.29 -25.21 -0.90
CA THR A 183 8.94 -25.85 -2.16
C THR A 183 7.47 -26.23 -2.18
N ALA A 184 6.89 -26.30 -3.37
CA ALA A 184 5.50 -26.69 -3.57
C ALA A 184 5.21 -28.07 -2.94
N ARG A 185 4.21 -28.10 -2.06
CA ARG A 185 3.68 -29.32 -1.49
C ARG A 185 2.96 -30.15 -2.55
N THR A 186 3.35 -31.41 -2.73
CA THR A 186 2.77 -32.29 -3.76
C THR A 186 1.31 -32.65 -3.49
N ASP A 187 0.85 -32.57 -2.24
CA ASP A 187 -0.56 -32.77 -1.87
C ASP A 187 -1.45 -31.54 -2.16
N ILE A 188 -0.83 -30.37 -2.38
CA ILE A 188 -1.49 -29.10 -2.71
C ILE A 188 -1.37 -28.81 -4.22
N PHE A 189 -0.18 -29.00 -4.76
CA PHE A 189 0.22 -28.78 -6.15
C PHE A 189 0.83 -30.08 -6.72
N PRO A 190 0.00 -31.08 -7.09
CA PRO A 190 0.50 -32.38 -7.57
C PRO A 190 1.31 -32.29 -8.87
N LYS A 191 1.09 -31.27 -9.70
CA LYS A 191 1.88 -30.98 -10.92
C LYS A 191 2.85 -29.81 -10.72
N GLY A 192 2.83 -29.18 -9.56
CA GLY A 192 3.72 -28.08 -9.17
C GLY A 192 3.24 -26.70 -9.65
N ILE A 193 3.77 -25.65 -9.01
CA ILE A 193 3.41 -24.25 -9.29
C ILE A 193 3.74 -23.86 -10.74
N LYS A 194 4.77 -24.45 -11.36
CA LYS A 194 5.09 -24.21 -12.76
C LYS A 194 3.96 -24.63 -13.70
N TYR A 195 3.31 -25.76 -13.44
CA TYR A 195 2.14 -26.17 -14.23
C TYR A 195 1.00 -25.16 -14.08
N LEU A 196 0.73 -24.67 -12.86
CA LEU A 196 -0.25 -23.62 -12.64
C LEU A 196 0.09 -22.37 -13.47
N GLN A 197 1.32 -21.87 -13.37
CA GLN A 197 1.78 -20.69 -14.11
C GLN A 197 1.66 -20.88 -15.63
N GLU A 198 2.04 -22.05 -16.15
CA GLU A 198 1.94 -22.35 -17.58
C GLU A 198 0.50 -22.46 -18.04
N LYS A 199 -0.40 -22.94 -17.18
CA LYS A 199 -1.82 -23.11 -17.47
C LYS A 199 -2.58 -21.79 -17.43
N THR A 200 -2.37 -20.98 -16.39
CA THR A 200 -3.07 -19.72 -16.20
C THR A 200 -2.39 -18.51 -16.84
N LYS A 201 -1.10 -18.65 -17.19
CA LYS A 201 -0.21 -17.55 -17.60
C LYS A 201 -0.03 -16.47 -16.54
N TRP A 202 -0.52 -16.67 -15.33
CA TRP A 202 -0.34 -15.74 -14.22
C TRP A 202 1.03 -15.95 -13.57
N PRO A 203 1.88 -14.91 -13.53
CA PRO A 203 3.04 -14.90 -12.64
C PRO A 203 2.61 -15.02 -11.18
N ILE A 204 3.56 -15.37 -10.33
CA ILE A 204 3.29 -15.76 -8.95
C ILE A 204 3.91 -14.74 -7.98
N ALA A 205 3.09 -14.21 -7.08
CA ALA A 205 3.55 -13.63 -5.82
C ALA A 205 3.48 -14.71 -4.74
N ALA A 206 4.49 -14.86 -3.90
CA ALA A 206 4.54 -15.97 -2.96
C ALA A 206 4.99 -15.55 -1.56
N HIS A 207 4.20 -15.98 -0.58
CA HIS A 207 4.41 -15.77 0.84
C HIS A 207 5.51 -16.66 1.43
N ASN A 208 6.26 -16.12 2.39
CA ASN A 208 7.17 -16.83 3.29
C ASN A 208 7.00 -16.35 4.75
N ARG A 209 6.96 -17.28 5.72
CA ARG A 209 6.98 -16.95 7.17
C ARG A 209 8.42 -16.72 7.66
N TYR A 210 8.59 -16.70 8.97
CA TYR A 210 9.86 -16.99 9.65
C TYR A 210 10.32 -18.45 9.43
N TRP A 211 11.62 -18.70 9.59
CA TRP A 211 12.23 -20.01 9.33
C TRP A 211 12.16 -20.94 10.53
N SER A 212 11.87 -22.21 10.27
CA SER A 212 11.74 -23.22 11.30
C SER A 212 13.08 -23.69 11.84
N THR A 213 13.13 -24.12 13.09
CA THR A 213 14.33 -24.65 13.72
C THR A 213 14.78 -25.98 13.10
N ASP A 214 13.84 -26.73 12.53
CA ASP A 214 14.06 -27.99 11.80
C ASP A 214 14.05 -27.81 10.28
N THR A 215 14.34 -26.59 9.77
CA THR A 215 14.40 -26.33 8.32
C THR A 215 15.43 -27.22 7.61
N ASP A 216 15.04 -27.78 6.47
CA ASP A 216 15.86 -28.70 5.66
C ASP A 216 17.11 -28.01 5.07
N TYR A 217 17.14 -26.67 5.06
CA TYR A 217 18.22 -25.88 4.47
C TYR A 217 19.44 -25.74 5.38
N ALA A 218 19.24 -25.80 6.70
CA ALA A 218 20.28 -25.58 7.69
C ALA A 218 21.25 -26.76 7.77
N LYS A 219 22.57 -26.50 7.80
CA LYS A 219 23.60 -27.54 8.01
C LYS A 219 23.34 -28.43 9.23
N LYS A 220 22.82 -27.83 10.32
CA LYS A 220 22.46 -28.57 11.55
C LYS A 220 21.42 -29.67 11.32
N ASN A 221 20.56 -29.50 10.31
CA ASN A 221 19.50 -30.43 9.95
C ASN A 221 19.84 -31.25 8.68
N GLY A 222 21.11 -31.27 8.28
CA GLY A 222 21.59 -31.99 7.09
C GLY A 222 21.52 -31.18 5.78
N GLY A 223 21.14 -29.90 5.85
CA GLY A 223 21.13 -28.99 4.72
C GLY A 223 22.50 -28.43 4.32
N LYS A 224 22.52 -27.52 3.35
CA LYS A 224 23.76 -26.98 2.76
C LYS A 224 24.22 -25.66 3.37
N TYR A 225 23.34 -24.90 4.00
CA TYR A 225 23.56 -23.49 4.26
C TYR A 225 23.77 -23.18 5.74
N ASN A 226 24.48 -22.09 6.01
CA ASN A 226 24.63 -21.59 7.37
C ASN A 226 23.32 -20.96 7.86
N PHE A 227 22.84 -21.46 9.00
CA PHE A 227 21.68 -20.91 9.70
C PHE A 227 22.05 -20.71 11.16
N ILE A 228 21.60 -19.60 11.73
CA ILE A 228 21.54 -19.41 13.17
C ILE A 228 20.26 -20.10 13.64
N VAL A 229 20.36 -21.15 14.44
CA VAL A 229 19.22 -21.96 14.89
C VAL A 229 19.09 -21.84 16.40
N GLU A 230 17.99 -21.24 16.87
CA GLU A 230 17.65 -21.15 18.29
C GLU A 230 16.43 -22.02 18.62
N SER A 231 15.80 -21.82 19.78
CA SER A 231 14.73 -22.68 20.28
C SER A 231 13.40 -22.52 19.53
N MET A 232 13.04 -21.29 19.14
CA MET A 232 11.75 -20.98 18.51
C MET A 232 11.86 -20.81 16.99
N THR A 233 12.94 -20.17 16.53
CA THR A 233 13.11 -19.80 15.12
C THR A 233 14.55 -20.04 14.66
N SER A 234 14.75 -20.05 13.36
CA SER A 234 16.09 -20.00 12.74
C SER A 234 16.21 -18.84 11.77
N LEU A 235 17.42 -18.54 11.33
CA LEU A 235 17.69 -17.46 10.37
C LEU A 235 18.82 -17.86 9.41
N PRO A 236 18.64 -17.74 8.09
CA PRO A 236 19.73 -17.89 7.15
C PRO A 236 20.77 -16.77 7.35
N ASP A 237 22.03 -17.14 7.50
CA ASP A 237 23.17 -16.22 7.51
C ASP A 237 24.16 -16.63 6.42
N ASP A 238 23.66 -16.70 5.19
CA ASP A 238 24.36 -17.19 4.02
C ASP A 238 23.78 -16.53 2.76
N GLN A 239 24.59 -15.76 2.04
CA GLN A 239 24.14 -15.09 0.81
C GLN A 239 23.74 -16.11 -0.28
N GLN A 240 24.41 -17.26 -0.34
CA GLN A 240 24.16 -18.26 -1.37
C GLN A 240 22.79 -18.93 -1.17
N PHE A 241 22.34 -19.06 0.08
CA PHE A 241 21.00 -19.55 0.39
C PHE A 241 19.93 -18.74 -0.36
N TRP A 242 19.99 -17.40 -0.25
CA TRP A 242 19.02 -16.52 -0.87
C TRP A 242 19.08 -16.56 -2.40
N ILE A 243 20.29 -16.62 -2.96
CA ILE A 243 20.48 -16.73 -4.42
C ILE A 243 19.86 -18.03 -4.93
N ASP A 244 20.15 -19.17 -4.29
CA ASP A 244 19.65 -20.47 -4.71
C ASP A 244 18.13 -20.59 -4.54
N LEU A 245 17.61 -20.16 -3.38
CA LEU A 245 16.17 -20.16 -3.07
C LEU A 245 15.38 -19.39 -4.12
N LEU A 246 15.79 -18.15 -4.41
CA LEU A 246 15.07 -17.28 -5.34
C LEU A 246 15.32 -17.67 -6.81
N THR A 247 16.49 -18.24 -7.13
CA THR A 247 16.77 -18.77 -8.48
C THR A 247 15.84 -19.94 -8.79
N ASP A 248 15.67 -20.85 -7.84
CA ASP A 248 14.73 -21.96 -7.98
C ASP A 248 13.29 -21.46 -8.06
N ALA A 249 12.95 -20.44 -7.26
CA ALA A 249 11.61 -19.86 -7.27
C ALA A 249 11.24 -19.20 -8.60
N LYS A 250 12.19 -18.50 -9.22
CA LYS A 250 12.00 -17.89 -10.54
C LYS A 250 11.63 -18.91 -11.62
N LYS A 251 12.07 -20.17 -11.50
CA LYS A 251 11.77 -21.23 -12.48
C LYS A 251 10.28 -21.57 -12.58
N TRP A 252 9.51 -21.34 -11.52
CA TRP A 252 8.05 -21.52 -11.52
C TRP A 252 7.27 -20.21 -11.64
N GLY A 253 7.95 -19.10 -11.95
CA GLY A 253 7.33 -17.82 -12.29
C GLY A 253 7.13 -16.85 -11.12
N LEU A 254 7.93 -16.97 -10.05
CA LEU A 254 7.97 -15.96 -8.99
C LEU A 254 8.30 -14.57 -9.58
N ILE A 255 7.52 -13.56 -9.19
CA ILE A 255 7.77 -12.14 -9.46
C ILE A 255 7.96 -11.33 -8.18
N LEU A 256 7.32 -11.75 -7.07
CA LEU A 256 7.39 -11.09 -5.79
C LEU A 256 7.54 -12.10 -4.65
N TYR A 257 8.57 -11.89 -3.82
CA TYR A 257 8.77 -12.58 -2.56
C TYR A 257 8.16 -11.79 -1.41
N GLU A 258 7.14 -12.32 -0.77
CA GLU A 258 6.54 -11.73 0.41
C GLU A 258 7.21 -12.30 1.67
N GLN A 259 7.96 -11.46 2.39
CA GLN A 259 8.50 -11.81 3.69
C GLN A 259 7.53 -11.36 4.78
N ASP A 260 6.81 -12.32 5.35
CA ASP A 260 5.88 -12.11 6.45
C ASP A 260 6.48 -12.53 7.80
N TRP A 261 5.77 -12.23 8.89
CA TRP A 261 6.14 -12.53 10.27
C TRP A 261 7.53 -12.00 10.64
N LEU A 262 7.94 -10.87 10.02
CA LEU A 262 9.21 -10.19 10.29
C LEU A 262 9.37 -9.85 11.77
N ASN A 263 8.29 -9.43 12.44
CA ASN A 263 8.26 -9.23 13.87
C ASN A 263 8.59 -10.51 14.64
N VAL A 264 7.97 -11.65 14.33
CA VAL A 264 8.20 -12.91 15.05
C VAL A 264 9.62 -13.39 14.86
N GLN A 265 10.16 -13.31 13.63
CA GLN A 265 11.55 -13.66 13.34
C GLN A 265 12.54 -12.87 14.21
N VAL A 266 12.32 -11.56 14.42
CA VAL A 266 13.19 -10.72 15.26
C VAL A 266 12.93 -10.91 16.75
N LEU A 267 11.67 -10.96 17.17
CA LEU A 267 11.28 -11.04 18.58
C LEU A 267 11.61 -12.39 19.21
N HIS A 268 11.69 -13.46 18.42
CA HIS A 268 11.94 -14.83 18.88
C HIS A 268 13.28 -15.42 18.41
N LEU A 269 14.21 -14.58 17.97
CA LEU A 269 15.61 -14.96 17.75
C LEU A 269 16.53 -14.00 18.52
N SER A 270 17.10 -14.48 19.62
CA SER A 270 18.00 -13.70 20.49
C SER A 270 19.18 -13.12 19.73
N ALA A 271 19.75 -13.87 18.78
CA ALA A 271 20.85 -13.41 17.94
C ALA A 271 20.53 -12.09 17.20
N LEU A 272 19.28 -11.89 16.75
CA LEU A 272 18.85 -10.64 16.11
C LEU A 272 18.71 -9.46 17.09
N GLN A 273 18.74 -9.73 18.39
CA GLN A 273 18.66 -8.74 19.47
C GLN A 273 20.03 -8.49 20.13
N GLU A 274 21.02 -9.35 19.86
CA GLU A 274 22.35 -9.33 20.47
C GLU A 274 23.48 -8.97 19.48
N ASP A 275 23.34 -9.33 18.20
CA ASP A 275 24.28 -8.96 17.14
C ASP A 275 23.84 -7.65 16.47
N ILE A 276 24.70 -6.64 16.58
CA ILE A 276 24.46 -5.29 16.07
C ILE A 276 24.32 -5.21 14.54
N SER A 277 24.79 -6.23 13.82
CA SER A 277 24.87 -6.26 12.35
C SER A 277 23.96 -7.30 11.70
N LEU A 278 23.53 -8.32 12.44
CA LEU A 278 22.85 -9.48 11.87
C LEU A 278 21.54 -9.11 11.17
N GLY A 279 20.70 -8.26 11.77
CA GLY A 279 19.43 -7.85 11.16
C GLY A 279 19.62 -7.11 9.84
N THR A 280 20.61 -6.21 9.76
CA THR A 280 20.98 -5.51 8.52
C THR A 280 21.52 -6.50 7.49
N ARG A 281 22.41 -7.40 7.89
CA ARG A 281 23.03 -8.41 7.02
C ARG A 281 21.99 -9.34 6.41
N TRP A 282 21.10 -9.90 7.23
CA TRP A 282 20.02 -10.79 6.79
C TRP A 282 19.14 -10.14 5.73
N LEU A 283 18.59 -8.95 6.00
CA LEU A 283 17.70 -8.28 5.05
C LEU A 283 18.44 -7.84 3.77
N THR A 284 19.69 -7.41 3.89
CA THR A 284 20.52 -7.04 2.74
C THR A 284 20.84 -8.25 1.87
N GLN A 285 21.12 -9.41 2.46
CA GLN A 285 21.38 -10.65 1.71
C GLN A 285 20.16 -11.08 0.88
N MET A 286 18.97 -11.04 1.51
CA MET A 286 17.70 -11.28 0.83
C MET A 286 17.45 -10.28 -0.31
N GLY A 287 17.65 -8.99 -0.04
CA GLY A 287 17.50 -7.91 -1.03
C GLY A 287 18.45 -8.02 -2.22
N THR A 288 19.72 -8.36 -1.95
CA THR A 288 20.77 -8.55 -2.97
C THR A 288 20.43 -9.68 -3.92
N ALA A 289 19.93 -10.81 -3.39
CA ALA A 289 19.50 -11.93 -4.22
C ALA A 289 18.29 -11.57 -5.10
N ALA A 290 17.32 -10.85 -4.54
CA ALA A 290 16.17 -10.36 -5.31
C ALA A 290 16.61 -9.42 -6.45
N GLU A 291 17.57 -8.52 -6.19
CA GLU A 291 18.11 -7.60 -7.19
C GLU A 291 18.80 -8.34 -8.33
N GLN A 292 19.68 -9.32 -8.02
CA GLN A 292 20.36 -10.14 -9.04
C GLN A 292 19.38 -10.88 -9.95
N LEU A 293 18.20 -11.20 -9.44
CA LEU A 293 17.19 -11.98 -10.15
C LEU A 293 16.05 -11.12 -10.70
N GLY A 294 16.07 -9.80 -10.51
CA GLY A 294 15.00 -8.90 -10.95
C GLY A 294 13.64 -9.21 -10.31
N LEU A 295 13.64 -9.60 -9.03
CA LEU A 295 12.45 -9.85 -8.22
C LEU A 295 12.19 -8.67 -7.28
N THR A 296 10.94 -8.51 -6.87
CA THR A 296 10.57 -7.54 -5.83
C THR A 296 10.21 -8.23 -4.51
N ILE A 297 10.21 -7.45 -3.43
CA ILE A 297 9.95 -7.90 -2.08
C ILE A 297 8.81 -7.09 -1.46
N GLN A 298 7.88 -7.79 -0.80
CA GLN A 298 6.90 -7.20 0.11
C GLN A 298 7.28 -7.51 1.56
N TYR A 299 7.19 -6.51 2.43
CA TYR A 299 7.32 -6.72 3.89
C TYR A 299 5.96 -6.78 4.58
N CYS A 300 5.72 -7.88 5.29
CA CYS A 300 4.52 -8.10 6.08
C CYS A 300 4.86 -8.36 7.54
N MET A 301 3.92 -7.98 8.42
CA MET A 301 4.10 -8.01 9.86
C MET A 301 5.44 -7.38 10.29
N SER A 302 5.78 -6.25 9.66
CA SER A 302 7.05 -5.58 9.85
C SER A 302 7.03 -4.65 11.07
N LEU A 303 8.03 -4.78 11.95
CA LEU A 303 8.40 -3.70 12.87
C LEU A 303 8.90 -2.46 12.10
N PRO A 304 8.79 -1.24 12.67
CA PRO A 304 9.24 -0.01 12.00
C PRO A 304 10.70 -0.06 11.54
N ARG A 305 11.58 -0.75 12.28
CA ARG A 305 12.99 -0.96 11.91
C ARG A 305 13.18 -1.67 10.57
N HIS A 306 12.30 -2.61 10.21
CA HIS A 306 12.38 -3.30 8.92
C HIS A 306 11.97 -2.36 7.78
N ALA A 307 10.90 -1.59 7.96
CA ALA A 307 10.52 -0.59 6.96
C ALA A 307 11.59 0.48 6.80
N LEU A 308 12.20 0.96 7.89
CA LEU A 308 13.33 1.87 7.79
C LEU A 308 14.52 1.23 7.05
N GLN A 309 14.83 -0.04 7.33
CA GLN A 309 15.88 -0.79 6.63
C GLN A 309 15.62 -0.90 5.13
N SER A 310 14.35 -0.88 4.69
CA SER A 310 14.00 -0.89 3.26
C SER A 310 14.63 0.26 2.47
N LEU A 311 14.96 1.40 3.10
CA LEU A 311 15.64 2.53 2.45
C LEU A 311 16.95 2.12 1.76
N THR A 312 17.61 1.08 2.28
CA THR A 312 18.86 0.52 1.74
C THR A 312 18.66 -0.69 0.82
N ILE A 313 17.40 -1.11 0.60
CA ILE A 313 17.05 -2.31 -0.16
C ILE A 313 16.04 -1.92 -1.24
N PRO A 314 16.49 -1.56 -2.46
CA PRO A 314 15.61 -1.00 -3.49
C PRO A 314 14.57 -1.98 -4.01
N THR A 315 14.79 -3.29 -3.87
CA THR A 315 13.84 -4.33 -4.27
C THR A 315 12.64 -4.46 -3.33
N VAL A 316 12.68 -3.88 -2.13
CA VAL A 316 11.49 -3.77 -1.27
C VAL A 316 10.64 -2.62 -1.80
N THR A 317 9.58 -2.96 -2.52
CA THR A 317 8.72 -2.01 -3.23
C THR A 317 7.48 -1.64 -2.42
N GLN A 318 7.04 -2.53 -1.52
CA GLN A 318 5.78 -2.39 -0.79
C GLN A 318 5.83 -3.02 0.61
N ALA A 319 4.92 -2.58 1.48
CA ALA A 319 4.74 -3.16 2.80
C ALA A 319 3.28 -3.13 3.24
N ARG A 320 2.85 -4.16 3.97
CA ARG A 320 1.52 -4.19 4.60
C ARG A 320 1.43 -3.08 5.65
N VAL A 321 0.45 -2.20 5.48
CA VAL A 321 0.20 -1.03 6.36
C VAL A 321 -0.99 -1.23 7.29
N SER A 322 -1.59 -2.41 7.28
CA SER A 322 -2.68 -2.81 8.15
C SER A 322 -2.31 -3.97 9.08
N ASN A 323 -3.30 -4.50 9.79
CA ASN A 323 -3.27 -5.87 10.30
C ASN A 323 -3.68 -6.89 9.24
N ASP A 324 -3.60 -8.17 9.58
CA ASP A 324 -4.23 -9.23 8.78
C ASP A 324 -5.73 -8.94 8.58
N TYR A 325 -6.18 -9.14 7.35
CA TYR A 325 -7.59 -9.09 7.00
C TYR A 325 -8.36 -10.26 7.62
N HIS A 326 -9.57 -9.94 8.05
CA HIS A 326 -10.60 -10.87 8.47
C HIS A 326 -11.94 -10.19 8.18
N PRO A 327 -12.92 -10.87 7.56
CA PRO A 327 -14.20 -10.26 7.23
C PRO A 327 -14.84 -9.54 8.43
N GLY A 328 -15.13 -8.26 8.26
CA GLY A 328 -15.77 -7.41 9.27
C GLY A 328 -14.84 -6.79 10.32
N ASN A 329 -13.51 -6.95 10.20
CA ASN A 329 -12.57 -6.22 11.05
C ASN A 329 -12.30 -4.78 10.53
N GLU A 330 -11.56 -3.98 11.31
CA GLU A 330 -11.27 -2.57 10.97
C GLU A 330 -9.93 -2.39 10.24
N GLN A 331 -9.49 -3.42 9.51
CA GLN A 331 -8.18 -3.47 8.86
C GLN A 331 -8.00 -2.34 7.83
N TRP A 332 -9.09 -1.83 7.26
CA TRP A 332 -9.10 -0.72 6.31
C TRP A 332 -8.54 0.60 6.87
N ARG A 333 -8.46 0.79 8.19
CA ARG A 333 -7.90 2.02 8.78
C ARG A 333 -6.40 2.07 8.58
N ILE A 334 -5.94 2.70 7.50
CA ILE A 334 -4.52 2.76 7.15
C ILE A 334 -3.98 4.18 6.99
N GLY A 335 -4.79 5.22 7.20
CA GLY A 335 -4.41 6.62 6.91
C GLY A 335 -3.08 7.07 7.53
N ILE A 336 -2.78 6.68 8.78
CA ILE A 336 -1.52 7.03 9.45
C ILE A 336 -0.36 6.11 9.02
N SER A 337 -0.61 4.82 8.81
CA SER A 337 0.46 3.87 8.41
C SER A 337 0.87 4.05 6.95
N SER A 338 -0.09 4.38 6.07
CA SER A 338 0.18 4.79 4.69
C SER A 338 1.08 6.02 4.64
N MET A 339 0.89 7.00 5.53
CA MET A 339 1.78 8.15 5.67
C MET A 339 3.22 7.73 5.96
N PHE A 340 3.40 6.80 6.91
CA PHE A 340 4.74 6.30 7.26
C PHE A 340 5.38 5.49 6.13
N ALA A 341 4.66 4.54 5.52
CA ALA A 341 5.19 3.75 4.41
C ALA A 341 5.56 4.62 3.21
N HIS A 342 4.71 5.59 2.85
CA HIS A 342 4.98 6.52 1.77
C HIS A 342 6.18 7.43 2.04
N ALA A 343 6.38 7.88 3.29
CA ALA A 343 7.58 8.62 3.67
C ALA A 343 8.87 7.82 3.39
N LEU A 344 8.82 6.49 3.46
CA LEU A 344 9.96 5.62 3.14
C LEU A 344 10.06 5.26 1.65
N GLY A 345 9.12 5.73 0.83
CA GLY A 345 9.04 5.40 -0.59
C GLY A 345 8.49 4.01 -0.86
N LEU A 346 7.79 3.40 0.11
CA LEU A 346 7.12 2.12 -0.06
C LEU A 346 5.68 2.34 -0.52
N ALA A 347 5.17 1.44 -1.36
CA ALA A 347 3.75 1.38 -1.69
C ALA A 347 2.98 0.77 -0.49
N PRO A 348 1.99 1.47 0.08
CA PRO A 348 1.16 0.94 1.16
C PRO A 348 0.26 -0.20 0.66
N PHE A 349 0.51 -1.43 1.09
CA PHE A 349 -0.41 -2.53 0.83
C PHE A 349 -1.45 -2.57 1.96
N LYS A 350 -2.74 -2.43 1.60
CA LYS A 350 -3.86 -2.59 2.55
C LYS A 350 -3.82 -4.03 3.05
N ASP A 351 -4.40 -4.97 2.32
CA ASP A 351 -4.37 -6.43 2.48
C ASP A 351 -5.30 -6.98 1.38
N THR A 352 -5.50 -8.30 1.31
CA THR A 352 -6.67 -8.91 0.69
C THR A 352 -7.98 -8.44 1.33
N PHE A 353 -9.10 -8.74 0.67
CA PHE A 353 -10.45 -8.42 1.12
C PHE A 353 -11.49 -9.18 0.30
N TRP A 354 -12.73 -9.18 0.78
CA TRP A 354 -13.90 -9.62 0.00
C TRP A 354 -14.56 -8.42 -0.68
N THR A 355 -14.94 -8.58 -1.95
CA THR A 355 -15.66 -7.54 -2.71
C THR A 355 -17.17 -7.61 -2.51
N THR A 356 -17.67 -8.70 -1.94
CA THR A 356 -19.09 -8.88 -1.60
C THR A 356 -19.24 -9.06 -0.10
N LYS A 357 -20.46 -8.77 0.39
CA LYS A 357 -20.79 -8.93 1.81
C LYS A 357 -20.62 -10.36 2.31
N THR A 358 -20.99 -11.35 1.51
CA THR A 358 -21.04 -12.75 1.95
C THR A 358 -20.33 -13.66 0.95
N GLN A 359 -19.36 -14.43 1.43
CA GLN A 359 -18.68 -15.48 0.66
C GLN A 359 -19.13 -16.88 1.13
N PRO A 360 -20.07 -17.53 0.44
CA PRO A 360 -20.77 -18.69 0.98
C PRO A 360 -19.91 -19.95 1.02
N GLY A 361 -20.08 -20.71 2.11
CA GLY A 361 -19.41 -22.00 2.31
C GLY A 361 -17.93 -21.87 2.68
N ASN A 362 -17.48 -20.72 3.15
CA ASN A 362 -16.13 -20.58 3.68
C ASN A 362 -16.01 -21.38 5.00
N PRO A 363 -15.12 -22.38 5.10
CA PRO A 363 -15.03 -23.24 6.27
C PRO A 363 -14.31 -22.59 7.46
N ARG A 364 -13.53 -21.52 7.21
CA ARG A 364 -12.60 -20.93 8.19
C ARG A 364 -13.16 -19.68 8.87
N TYR A 365 -13.93 -18.91 8.11
CA TYR A 365 -14.52 -17.65 8.56
C TYR A 365 -16.05 -17.76 8.76
N GLY A 366 -16.62 -18.95 8.62
CA GLY A 366 -18.01 -19.23 9.00
C GLY A 366 -19.04 -18.38 8.23
N VAL A 367 -20.07 -17.89 8.93
CA VAL A 367 -21.09 -16.96 8.43
C VAL A 367 -20.65 -15.50 8.63
N SER A 368 -19.35 -15.22 8.79
CA SER A 368 -18.87 -13.84 8.89
C SER A 368 -19.16 -13.11 7.58
N ASP A 369 -19.70 -11.91 7.70
CA ASP A 369 -19.90 -11.00 6.59
C ASP A 369 -18.76 -9.97 6.55
N GLU A 370 -18.46 -9.45 5.35
CA GLU A 370 -17.73 -8.21 5.15
C GLU A 370 -18.73 -7.06 4.90
N PRO A 371 -19.29 -6.44 5.95
CA PRO A 371 -20.31 -5.40 5.79
C PRO A 371 -19.78 -4.16 5.05
N ASN A 372 -18.47 -3.95 5.01
CA ASN A 372 -17.84 -2.77 4.43
C ASN A 372 -17.09 -3.10 3.12
N HIS A 373 -17.53 -4.12 2.37
CA HIS A 373 -16.84 -4.61 1.17
C HIS A 373 -16.50 -3.52 0.12
N ARG A 374 -17.38 -2.53 -0.10
CA ARG A 374 -17.09 -1.37 -0.98
C ARG A 374 -15.99 -0.46 -0.40
N LEU A 375 -15.98 -0.28 0.92
CA LEU A 375 -14.96 0.50 1.62
C LEU A 375 -13.58 -0.14 1.45
N GLU A 376 -13.49 -1.47 1.53
CA GLU A 376 -12.24 -2.21 1.34
C GLU A 376 -11.62 -1.94 -0.04
N ILE A 377 -12.44 -1.95 -1.11
CA ILE A 377 -12.00 -1.64 -2.48
C ILE A 377 -11.57 -0.17 -2.59
N ALA A 378 -12.37 0.75 -2.03
CA ALA A 378 -12.07 2.19 -2.05
C ALA A 378 -10.74 2.51 -1.35
N VAL A 379 -10.55 1.99 -0.14
CA VAL A 379 -9.32 2.17 0.65
C VAL A 379 -8.11 1.52 -0.01
N ALA A 380 -8.25 0.29 -0.54
CA ALA A 380 -7.17 -0.35 -1.28
C ALA A 380 -6.74 0.50 -2.49
N THR A 381 -7.69 1.12 -3.19
CA THR A 381 -7.39 2.02 -4.32
C THR A 381 -6.72 3.32 -3.85
N LEU A 382 -7.24 3.94 -2.80
CA LEU A 382 -6.70 5.17 -2.20
C LEU A 382 -5.33 4.96 -1.55
N SER A 383 -4.92 3.72 -1.26
CA SER A 383 -3.58 3.39 -0.74
C SER A 383 -2.47 3.59 -1.78
N ALA A 384 -2.79 3.69 -3.07
CA ALA A 384 -1.83 3.71 -4.18
C ALA A 384 -0.85 2.52 -4.24
N GLY A 385 -1.09 1.46 -3.46
CA GLY A 385 -0.34 0.22 -3.48
C GLY A 385 -1.07 -0.93 -4.19
N PRO A 386 -0.71 -2.19 -3.89
CA PRO A 386 -1.33 -3.37 -4.47
C PRO A 386 -2.82 -3.50 -4.16
N ILE A 387 -3.57 -4.06 -5.10
CA ILE A 387 -4.99 -4.41 -4.94
C ILE A 387 -5.19 -5.87 -5.32
N GLY A 388 -5.78 -6.63 -4.39
CA GLY A 388 -5.85 -8.07 -4.46
C GLY A 388 -7.04 -8.67 -3.73
N PRO A 389 -8.24 -8.70 -4.32
CA PRO A 389 -9.38 -9.38 -3.71
C PRO A 389 -9.14 -10.89 -3.62
N GLY A 390 -9.88 -11.52 -2.71
CA GLY A 390 -9.80 -12.97 -2.44
C GLY A 390 -11.17 -13.64 -2.43
N ASP A 391 -12.06 -13.30 -3.36
CA ASP A 391 -13.44 -13.81 -3.40
C ASP A 391 -13.55 -15.23 -3.94
N LYS A 392 -14.63 -15.94 -3.58
CA LYS A 392 -15.02 -17.16 -4.27
C LYS A 392 -15.38 -16.88 -5.74
N VAL A 393 -15.13 -17.85 -6.61
CA VAL A 393 -15.71 -17.88 -7.97
C VAL A 393 -17.24 -17.62 -7.93
N ASN A 394 -17.72 -16.80 -8.87
CA ASN A 394 -19.11 -16.31 -8.97
C ASN A 394 -19.60 -15.41 -7.80
N HIS A 395 -18.71 -14.96 -6.92
CA HIS A 395 -19.07 -14.11 -5.76
C HIS A 395 -18.17 -12.87 -5.67
N THR A 396 -17.81 -12.31 -6.82
CA THR A 396 -17.11 -11.02 -6.93
C THR A 396 -18.10 -9.93 -7.33
N ASP A 397 -18.04 -8.78 -6.66
CA ASP A 397 -18.67 -7.53 -7.12
C ASP A 397 -17.82 -6.97 -8.28
N VAL A 398 -18.03 -7.53 -9.47
CA VAL A 398 -17.24 -7.24 -10.67
C VAL A 398 -17.34 -5.77 -11.08
N GLU A 399 -18.54 -5.20 -10.95
CA GLU A 399 -18.82 -3.82 -11.34
C GLU A 399 -18.03 -2.85 -10.46
N PHE A 400 -18.14 -2.99 -9.13
CA PHE A 400 -17.44 -2.08 -8.23
C PHE A 400 -15.92 -2.32 -8.20
N LEU A 401 -15.47 -3.58 -8.30
CA LEU A 401 -14.05 -3.90 -8.36
C LEU A 401 -13.35 -3.24 -9.56
N LYS A 402 -13.99 -3.21 -10.74
CA LYS A 402 -13.44 -2.59 -11.96
C LYS A 402 -13.30 -1.07 -11.88
N ARG A 403 -13.80 -0.43 -10.81
CA ARG A 403 -13.58 1.00 -10.56
C ARG A 403 -12.16 1.32 -10.10
N CYS A 404 -11.35 0.32 -9.71
CA CYS A 404 -9.96 0.51 -9.29
C CYS A 404 -8.93 0.43 -10.43
N CYS A 405 -9.33 -0.03 -11.62
CA CYS A 405 -8.39 -0.32 -12.71
C CYS A 405 -8.97 -0.03 -14.10
N ASP A 406 -8.10 0.00 -15.11
CA ASP A 406 -8.51 -0.01 -16.52
C ASP A 406 -8.95 -1.41 -16.99
N THR A 407 -9.34 -1.56 -18.26
CA THR A 407 -9.77 -2.85 -18.82
C THR A 407 -8.64 -3.88 -18.97
N ASP A 408 -7.37 -3.47 -18.91
CA ASP A 408 -6.23 -4.36 -18.80
C ASP A 408 -5.85 -4.66 -17.35
N GLY A 409 -6.55 -4.08 -16.37
CA GLY A 409 -6.25 -4.29 -14.96
C GLY A 409 -5.10 -3.42 -14.44
N THR A 410 -4.61 -2.44 -15.19
CA THR A 410 -3.71 -1.42 -14.65
C THR A 410 -4.43 -0.68 -13.54
N ILE A 411 -3.90 -0.70 -12.33
CA ILE A 411 -4.49 -0.01 -11.18
C ILE A 411 -4.41 1.50 -11.46
N LEU A 412 -5.58 2.14 -11.46
CA LEU A 412 -5.71 3.58 -11.55
C LEU A 412 -5.54 4.14 -10.14
N LYS A 413 -4.34 4.64 -9.86
CA LYS A 413 -3.93 5.15 -8.55
C LYS A 413 -3.51 6.62 -8.61
N GLY A 414 -3.58 7.29 -7.45
CA GLY A 414 -3.03 8.63 -7.28
C GLY A 414 -1.50 8.64 -7.24
N THR A 415 -0.91 9.83 -7.19
CA THR A 415 0.55 10.02 -7.05
C THR A 415 1.06 9.71 -5.65
N SER A 416 0.18 9.79 -4.64
CA SER A 416 0.42 9.46 -3.24
C SER A 416 -0.80 8.74 -2.64
N PRO A 417 -0.63 7.94 -1.57
CA PRO A 417 -1.77 7.42 -0.82
C PRO A 417 -2.58 8.53 -0.17
N ALA A 418 -3.86 8.28 0.08
CA ALA A 418 -4.64 9.04 1.05
C ALA A 418 -4.11 8.83 2.47
N THR A 419 -3.88 9.93 3.18
CA THR A 419 -3.38 9.94 4.55
C THR A 419 -4.32 10.70 5.47
N ALA A 420 -4.32 10.35 6.75
CA ALA A 420 -5.12 11.05 7.76
C ALA A 420 -4.72 12.53 7.85
N ILE A 421 -5.71 13.43 7.86
CA ILE A 421 -5.46 14.86 8.04
C ILE A 421 -4.92 15.14 9.45
N ASP A 422 -4.17 16.23 9.60
CA ASP A 422 -3.58 16.62 10.87
C ASP A 422 -4.61 16.73 12.00
N ARG A 423 -5.77 17.35 11.73
CA ARG A 423 -6.85 17.48 12.73
C ARG A 423 -7.40 16.14 13.21
N GLN A 424 -7.40 15.10 12.37
CA GLN A 424 -7.77 13.75 12.80
C GLN A 424 -6.74 13.23 13.80
N ILE A 425 -5.45 13.30 13.47
CA ILE A 425 -4.36 12.79 14.32
C ILE A 425 -4.31 13.55 15.65
N ILE A 426 -4.47 14.88 15.61
CA ILE A 426 -4.53 15.74 16.79
C ILE A 426 -5.74 15.37 17.67
N LYS A 427 -6.94 15.19 17.09
CA LYS A 427 -8.15 14.76 17.83
C LYS A 427 -7.97 13.40 18.48
N MET A 428 -7.33 12.46 17.80
CA MET A 428 -7.03 11.12 18.32
C MET A 428 -6.06 11.17 19.51
N ALA A 429 -5.07 12.07 19.48
CA ALA A 429 -4.08 12.20 20.56
C ALA A 429 -4.54 13.09 21.72
N ILE A 430 -5.33 14.14 21.42
CA ILE A 430 -5.81 15.17 22.35
C ILE A 430 -7.34 15.23 22.22
N PRO A 431 -8.11 14.47 23.03
CA PRO A 431 -9.56 14.37 22.87
C PRO A 431 -10.32 15.70 22.98
N SER A 432 -9.76 16.69 23.68
CA SER A 432 -10.32 18.05 23.80
C SER A 432 -10.07 18.93 22.58
N ALA A 433 -9.13 18.58 21.70
CA ALA A 433 -8.84 19.34 20.50
C ALA A 433 -10.01 19.26 19.51
N ASP A 434 -10.02 20.18 18.55
CA ASP A 434 -10.98 20.22 17.47
C ASP A 434 -10.52 19.31 16.30
N GLY A 435 -11.45 18.55 15.73
CA GLY A 435 -11.16 17.56 14.69
C GLY A 435 -12.24 16.49 14.57
N PRO A 436 -12.21 15.68 13.50
CA PRO A 436 -13.26 14.72 13.22
C PRO A 436 -13.25 13.55 14.22
N LYS A 437 -14.44 13.09 14.61
CA LYS A 437 -14.63 11.78 15.24
C LYS A 437 -14.92 10.74 14.15
N GLY A 438 -13.86 10.22 13.54
CA GLY A 438 -13.92 9.28 12.42
C GLY A 438 -12.66 9.39 11.56
N GLU A 439 -12.69 8.82 10.36
CA GLU A 439 -11.59 8.89 9.40
C GLU A 439 -11.86 10.00 8.38
N VAL A 440 -10.93 10.93 8.21
CA VAL A 440 -10.93 11.96 7.15
C VAL A 440 -9.53 12.02 6.57
N TRP A 441 -9.40 11.62 5.31
CA TRP A 441 -8.11 11.51 4.63
C TRP A 441 -8.10 12.35 3.37
N THR A 442 -6.91 12.82 3.00
CA THR A 442 -6.71 13.54 1.74
C THR A 442 -5.55 12.96 0.94
N THR A 443 -5.62 13.08 -0.37
CA THR A 443 -4.48 12.90 -1.28
C THR A 443 -4.59 13.84 -2.45
N VAL A 444 -3.46 14.09 -3.11
CA VAL A 444 -3.39 14.84 -4.36
C VAL A 444 -2.94 13.90 -5.46
N ILE A 445 -3.51 14.09 -6.64
CA ILE A 445 -3.07 13.46 -7.88
C ILE A 445 -2.42 14.52 -8.73
N ASP A 446 -1.14 14.35 -9.04
CA ASP A 446 -0.42 15.21 -9.97
C ASP A 446 -0.23 14.53 -11.32
N VAL A 447 -0.62 15.23 -12.39
CA VAL A 447 -0.34 14.85 -13.77
C VAL A 447 0.54 15.92 -14.40
N GLN A 448 1.78 15.56 -14.72
CA GLN A 448 2.68 16.42 -15.48
C GLN A 448 2.43 16.22 -16.98
N SER A 449 2.05 17.30 -17.66
CA SER A 449 1.97 17.34 -19.12
C SER A 449 3.35 17.06 -19.72
N ARG A 450 3.45 16.08 -20.61
CA ARG A 450 4.72 15.75 -21.28
C ARG A 450 5.14 16.78 -22.32
N SER A 451 4.17 17.44 -22.94
CA SER A 451 4.43 18.43 -23.99
C SER A 451 4.71 19.83 -23.42
N THR A 452 4.03 20.22 -22.34
CA THR A 452 4.15 21.58 -21.77
C THR A 452 4.92 21.64 -20.45
N PHE A 453 5.18 20.50 -19.81
CA PHE A 453 5.76 20.39 -18.46
C PHE A 453 4.93 21.04 -17.35
N VAL A 454 3.70 21.45 -17.65
CA VAL A 454 2.74 21.99 -16.68
C VAL A 454 2.19 20.85 -15.82
N ASN A 455 2.18 21.05 -14.51
CA ASN A 455 1.55 20.13 -13.56
C ASN A 455 0.10 20.55 -13.33
N ARG A 456 -0.80 19.57 -13.40
CA ARG A 456 -2.19 19.71 -12.96
C ARG A 456 -2.44 18.80 -11.79
N SER A 457 -3.18 19.32 -10.81
CA SER A 457 -3.46 18.63 -9.56
C SER A 457 -4.97 18.41 -9.41
N VAL A 458 -5.33 17.25 -8.86
CA VAL A 458 -6.71 16.94 -8.42
C VAL A 458 -6.64 16.55 -6.95
N GLY A 459 -7.48 17.16 -6.12
CA GLY A 459 -7.62 16.81 -4.71
C GLY A 459 -8.64 15.69 -4.54
N ILE A 460 -8.34 14.73 -3.67
CA ILE A 460 -9.30 13.73 -3.20
C ILE A 460 -9.49 13.88 -1.71
N LEU A 461 -10.75 14.01 -1.29
CA LEU A 461 -11.18 14.02 0.10
C LEU A 461 -12.00 12.77 0.37
N PHE A 462 -11.51 11.93 1.27
CA PHE A 462 -12.19 10.71 1.72
C PHE A 462 -12.65 10.88 3.17
N ALA A 463 -13.84 10.37 3.49
CA ALA A 463 -14.29 10.24 4.87
C ALA A 463 -15.14 8.99 5.10
N ALA A 464 -14.94 8.37 6.25
CA ALA A 464 -15.71 7.19 6.68
C ALA A 464 -15.79 7.13 8.20
N ASP A 465 -16.82 6.43 8.69
CA ASP A 465 -17.08 6.27 10.13
C ASP A 465 -17.16 7.60 10.90
N LEU A 466 -17.70 8.65 10.28
CA LEU A 466 -17.95 9.92 10.95
C LEU A 466 -19.13 9.79 11.92
N GLN A 467 -18.88 10.06 13.20
CA GLN A 467 -19.89 10.03 14.26
C GLN A 467 -20.74 11.30 14.32
N GLU A 468 -20.22 12.40 13.78
CA GLU A 468 -20.89 13.70 13.68
C GLU A 468 -20.40 14.44 12.42
N PRO A 469 -21.21 15.37 11.86
CA PRO A 469 -20.77 16.18 10.73
C PRO A 469 -19.47 16.92 11.02
N PHE A 470 -18.58 16.98 10.04
CA PHE A 470 -17.28 17.63 10.17
C PHE A 470 -17.08 18.66 9.05
N THR A 471 -16.84 19.92 9.42
CA THR A 471 -16.45 20.96 8.46
C THR A 471 -14.94 20.96 8.30
N ILE A 472 -14.48 20.49 7.14
CA ILE A 472 -13.10 20.57 6.71
C ILE A 472 -12.81 21.96 6.15
N LYS A 473 -11.66 22.53 6.51
CA LYS A 473 -11.19 23.83 5.99
C LYS A 473 -10.12 23.62 4.94
N TRP A 474 -9.86 24.64 4.12
CA TRP A 474 -8.79 24.63 3.13
C TRP A 474 -7.44 24.22 3.72
N GLU A 475 -7.10 24.77 4.89
CA GLU A 475 -5.82 24.50 5.55
C GLU A 475 -5.68 23.05 6.02
N ASP A 476 -6.79 22.34 6.22
CA ASP A 476 -6.81 20.94 6.68
C ASP A 476 -6.48 19.95 5.56
N MET A 477 -6.69 20.34 4.29
CA MET A 477 -6.56 19.43 3.14
C MET A 477 -5.12 19.30 2.64
N GLU A 478 -4.30 20.31 2.90
CA GLU A 478 -2.91 20.42 2.42
C GLU A 478 -2.74 20.31 0.90
N PHE A 479 -3.77 20.68 0.15
CA PHE A 479 -3.73 20.72 -1.31
C PHE A 479 -2.87 21.88 -1.83
N PRO A 480 -2.30 21.77 -3.04
CA PRO A 480 -1.60 22.87 -3.69
C PRO A 480 -2.53 24.07 -3.93
N ASP A 481 -1.99 25.28 -3.88
CA ASP A 481 -2.74 26.53 -4.09
C ASP A 481 -3.50 26.60 -5.42
N SER A 482 -3.08 25.82 -6.43
CA SER A 482 -3.79 25.69 -7.71
C SER A 482 -5.22 25.18 -7.55
N LEU A 483 -5.52 24.44 -6.48
CA LEU A 483 -6.85 23.89 -6.17
C LEU A 483 -7.70 24.83 -5.29
N ARG A 484 -7.22 26.04 -4.98
CA ARG A 484 -7.94 26.94 -4.07
C ARG A 484 -9.27 27.42 -4.63
N ASP A 485 -9.30 27.66 -5.93
CA ASP A 485 -10.50 28.06 -6.69
C ASP A 485 -11.06 26.86 -7.49
N SER A 486 -11.25 25.73 -6.82
CA SER A 486 -11.76 24.50 -7.43
C SER A 486 -13.29 24.38 -7.34
N ILE A 487 -13.85 23.49 -8.14
CA ILE A 487 -15.14 22.86 -7.83
C ILE A 487 -14.92 21.64 -6.95
N ILE A 488 -15.93 21.27 -6.17
CA ILE A 488 -15.98 20.02 -5.39
C ILE A 488 -17.20 19.21 -5.81
N PHE A 489 -17.05 17.90 -6.02
CA PHE A 489 -18.15 17.00 -6.37
C PHE A 489 -17.98 15.59 -5.77
N PRO A 490 -19.07 14.90 -5.40
CA PRO A 490 -19.01 13.55 -4.85
C PRO A 490 -18.87 12.46 -5.93
N LEU A 491 -18.24 11.35 -5.57
CA LEU A 491 -18.00 10.18 -6.43
C LEU A 491 -19.23 9.67 -7.19
N ASP A 492 -20.31 9.38 -6.48
CA ASP A 492 -21.48 8.72 -7.09
C ASP A 492 -22.51 9.76 -7.61
N ARG A 493 -22.28 11.07 -7.40
CA ARG A 493 -23.21 12.16 -7.77
C ARG A 493 -22.47 13.41 -8.29
N PRO A 494 -21.69 13.29 -9.37
CA PRO A 494 -20.91 14.40 -9.93
C PRO A 494 -21.78 15.60 -10.35
N ASP A 495 -23.06 15.38 -10.61
CA ASP A 495 -24.07 16.41 -10.88
C ASP A 495 -24.30 17.36 -9.69
N LEU A 496 -23.97 16.96 -8.46
CA LEU A 496 -24.06 17.78 -7.25
C LEU A 496 -22.80 18.61 -6.99
N TRP A 497 -22.07 18.95 -8.05
CA TRP A 497 -20.89 19.80 -7.95
C TRP A 497 -21.23 21.20 -7.41
N GLN A 498 -20.28 21.83 -6.74
CA GLN A 498 -20.38 23.22 -6.30
C GLN A 498 -19.01 23.89 -6.26
N PRO A 499 -18.92 25.22 -6.31
CA PRO A 499 -17.67 25.93 -6.03
C PRO A 499 -17.18 25.65 -4.61
N PHE A 500 -15.89 25.36 -4.45
CA PHE A 500 -15.27 25.21 -3.13
C PHE A 500 -14.91 26.60 -2.56
N ASN A 501 -15.62 27.02 -1.51
CA ASN A 501 -15.45 28.35 -0.92
C ASN A 501 -14.66 28.28 0.40
N GLY A 502 -13.48 27.66 0.37
CA GLY A 502 -12.55 27.59 1.52
C GLY A 502 -12.92 26.59 2.63
N SER A 503 -14.13 26.04 2.64
CA SER A 503 -14.54 24.98 3.57
C SER A 503 -15.65 24.12 2.98
N PHE A 504 -15.80 22.90 3.50
CA PHE A 504 -16.84 21.97 3.08
C PHE A 504 -17.29 21.10 4.26
N THR A 505 -18.59 20.80 4.34
CA THR A 505 -19.14 19.99 5.45
C THR A 505 -19.39 18.56 5.01
N LEU A 506 -18.64 17.64 5.58
CA LEU A 506 -18.82 16.21 5.44
C LEU A 506 -19.92 15.75 6.40
N SER A 507 -20.97 15.13 5.86
CA SER A 507 -22.11 14.63 6.63
C SER A 507 -22.50 13.25 6.16
N ASN A 508 -22.97 12.41 7.09
CA ASN A 508 -23.46 11.05 6.82
C ASN A 508 -22.44 10.11 6.14
N CYS A 509 -21.14 10.31 6.40
CA CYS A 509 -20.07 9.45 5.86
C CYS A 509 -19.88 8.24 6.78
N SER A 510 -20.72 7.21 6.62
CA SER A 510 -20.66 5.97 7.40
C SER A 510 -19.60 5.00 6.82
N LYS A 511 -19.49 3.77 7.34
CA LYS A 511 -18.61 2.75 6.75
C LYS A 511 -19.21 2.14 5.48
N THR A 512 -20.52 1.99 5.43
CA THR A 512 -21.26 1.44 4.27
C THR A 512 -21.51 2.50 3.20
N ASP A 513 -21.71 3.75 3.64
CA ASP A 513 -21.98 4.93 2.82
C ASP A 513 -20.87 5.96 3.05
N PHE A 514 -19.64 5.55 2.77
CA PHE A 514 -18.47 6.42 2.87
C PHE A 514 -18.54 7.55 1.84
N CYS A 515 -17.79 8.62 2.10
CA CYS A 515 -17.72 9.79 1.26
C CYS A 515 -16.39 9.83 0.50
N ILE A 516 -16.45 10.04 -0.81
CA ILE A 516 -15.31 10.48 -1.62
C ILE A 516 -15.74 11.70 -2.41
N TYR A 517 -14.97 12.78 -2.29
CA TYR A 517 -15.13 14.02 -3.03
C TYR A 517 -13.86 14.33 -3.82
N TYR A 518 -14.04 14.92 -4.99
CA TYR A 518 -12.97 15.37 -5.86
C TYR A 518 -12.96 16.88 -5.93
N LEU A 519 -11.77 17.47 -5.86
CA LEU A 519 -11.54 18.89 -6.07
C LEU A 519 -10.74 19.08 -7.35
N VAL A 520 -11.30 19.81 -8.30
CA VAL A 520 -10.71 20.05 -9.62
C VAL A 520 -10.77 21.54 -9.94
N SER A 521 -9.65 22.10 -10.40
CA SER A 521 -9.61 23.50 -10.85
C SER A 521 -10.29 23.67 -12.20
N GLU A 522 -10.95 24.81 -12.38
CA GLU A 522 -11.38 25.24 -13.70
C GLU A 522 -10.22 25.89 -14.46
N GLU A 523 -10.18 25.62 -15.76
CA GLU A 523 -9.20 26.18 -16.67
C GLU A 523 -9.90 26.93 -17.81
N PRO A 524 -9.41 28.13 -18.17
CA PRO A 524 -9.90 28.81 -19.36
C PRO A 524 -9.39 28.09 -20.63
N GLY A 525 -10.30 27.77 -21.54
CA GLY A 525 -9.96 27.58 -22.96
C GLY A 525 -9.42 28.89 -23.55
N MET A 526 -8.72 28.84 -24.70
CA MET A 526 -8.09 30.06 -25.25
C MET A 526 -9.11 31.17 -25.61
N ASN A 527 -10.39 30.84 -25.80
CA ASN A 527 -11.49 31.79 -26.01
C ASN A 527 -12.17 32.29 -24.71
N GLY A 528 -11.73 31.85 -23.53
CA GLY A 528 -12.28 32.21 -22.22
C GLY A 528 -13.37 31.30 -21.65
N THR A 529 -13.77 30.22 -22.36
CA THR A 529 -14.69 29.20 -21.81
C THR A 529 -14.05 28.48 -20.64
N GLN A 530 -14.71 28.43 -19.48
CA GLN A 530 -14.23 27.69 -18.30
C GLN A 530 -14.55 26.20 -18.44
N ILE A 531 -13.55 25.34 -18.22
CA ILE A 531 -13.64 23.89 -18.33
C ILE A 531 -12.96 23.25 -17.13
N ALA A 532 -13.65 22.32 -16.46
CA ALA A 532 -13.04 21.42 -15.48
C ALA A 532 -13.05 19.99 -16.01
N LEU A 533 -11.89 19.35 -16.07
CA LEU A 533 -11.76 17.93 -16.45
C LEU A 533 -12.07 17.05 -15.23
N LEU A 534 -13.24 16.41 -15.23
CA LEU A 534 -13.69 15.56 -14.13
C LEU A 534 -13.11 14.13 -14.20
N GLY A 535 -12.61 13.73 -15.37
CA GLY A 535 -11.96 12.43 -15.61
C GLY A 535 -12.93 11.28 -15.93
N GLU A 536 -12.50 10.04 -15.71
CA GLU A 536 -13.30 8.81 -15.86
C GLU A 536 -14.20 8.61 -14.63
N LEU A 537 -15.43 9.16 -14.65
CA LEU A 537 -16.32 9.20 -13.48
C LEU A 537 -16.83 7.82 -13.01
N ASP A 538 -16.66 6.77 -13.81
CA ASP A 538 -16.91 5.40 -13.39
C ASP A 538 -15.79 4.84 -12.48
N LYS A 539 -14.64 5.51 -12.38
CA LYS A 539 -13.48 5.07 -11.58
C LYS A 539 -13.42 5.72 -10.20
N LEU A 540 -12.78 5.03 -9.25
CA LEU A 540 -12.46 5.57 -7.92
C LEU A 540 -11.35 6.64 -7.99
N ILE A 541 -10.50 6.58 -9.01
CA ILE A 541 -9.46 7.56 -9.29
C ILE A 541 -9.63 8.06 -10.73
N PRO A 542 -10.52 9.05 -10.95
CA PRO A 542 -10.94 9.47 -12.30
C PRO A 542 -9.83 10.17 -13.09
N PHE A 543 -8.78 10.65 -12.41
CA PHE A 543 -7.69 11.45 -13.00
C PHE A 543 -6.31 10.77 -12.90
N SER A 544 -6.24 9.44 -12.90
CA SER A 544 -4.97 8.77 -12.64
C SER A 544 -3.87 9.10 -13.67
N PRO A 545 -2.62 9.39 -13.27
CA PRO A 545 -1.47 9.52 -14.18
C PRO A 545 -1.12 8.19 -14.90
N LYS A 546 -1.77 7.09 -14.51
CA LYS A 546 -1.70 5.83 -15.26
C LYS A 546 -2.55 5.88 -16.54
N ARG A 547 -3.64 6.65 -16.56
CA ARG A 547 -4.54 6.86 -17.69
C ARG A 547 -4.20 8.13 -18.47
N ILE A 548 -4.13 9.27 -17.80
CA ILE A 548 -3.92 10.57 -18.42
C ILE A 548 -2.43 10.86 -18.50
N THR A 549 -1.94 11.08 -19.71
CA THR A 549 -0.50 11.26 -19.98
C THR A 549 -0.13 12.67 -20.42
N ASP A 550 -1.10 13.43 -20.92
CA ASP A 550 -0.88 14.81 -21.33
C ASP A 550 -2.19 15.61 -21.30
N ILE A 551 -2.10 16.90 -21.01
CA ILE A 551 -3.24 17.83 -21.04
C ILE A 551 -2.72 19.15 -21.63
N VAL A 552 -3.29 19.56 -22.76
CA VAL A 552 -2.87 20.76 -23.51
C VAL A 552 -4.09 21.64 -23.77
N HIS A 553 -3.95 22.96 -23.59
CA HIS A 553 -5.02 23.89 -23.96
C HIS A 553 -5.22 23.88 -25.47
N ALA A 554 -6.47 23.68 -25.89
CA ALA A 554 -6.96 23.90 -27.23
C ALA A 554 -7.77 25.21 -27.27
N GLU A 555 -8.09 25.69 -28.49
CA GLU A 555 -8.65 27.04 -28.69
C GLU A 555 -9.95 27.28 -27.90
N ILE A 556 -10.74 26.22 -27.72
CA ILE A 556 -12.01 26.24 -27.01
C ILE A 556 -12.15 25.08 -26.00
N ASP A 557 -11.07 24.33 -25.73
CA ASP A 557 -11.15 23.05 -25.00
C ASP A 557 -9.84 22.65 -24.28
N LEU A 558 -9.85 21.53 -23.57
CA LEU A 558 -8.67 20.81 -23.10
C LEU A 558 -8.49 19.56 -23.96
N ASN A 559 -7.35 19.44 -24.64
CA ASN A 559 -6.95 18.21 -25.32
C ASN A 559 -6.24 17.29 -24.34
N VAL A 560 -6.88 16.17 -24.00
CA VAL A 560 -6.42 15.21 -23.02
C VAL A 560 -5.91 13.95 -23.72
N LYS A 561 -4.61 13.68 -23.61
CA LYS A 561 -4.04 12.43 -24.12
C LYS A 561 -4.17 11.31 -23.09
N VAL A 562 -4.92 10.28 -23.45
CA VAL A 562 -5.10 9.08 -22.64
C VAL A 562 -4.31 7.90 -23.22
N ARG A 563 -4.05 6.91 -22.36
CA ARG A 563 -3.50 5.61 -22.76
C ARG A 563 -4.21 4.47 -22.08
N GLY A 564 -4.14 3.28 -22.65
CA GLY A 564 -4.78 2.08 -22.13
C GLY A 564 -4.55 0.89 -23.05
N LYS A 565 -5.47 -0.07 -23.01
CA LYS A 565 -5.42 -1.22 -23.91
C LYS A 565 -5.88 -0.81 -25.32
N PRO A 566 -5.22 -1.26 -26.40
CA PRO A 566 -5.74 -1.07 -27.75
C PRO A 566 -7.19 -1.54 -27.90
N GLY A 567 -8.04 -0.71 -28.49
CA GLY A 567 -9.49 -0.96 -28.63
C GLY A 567 -10.32 -0.78 -27.36
N GLU A 568 -9.72 -0.32 -26.24
CA GLU A 568 -10.47 0.05 -25.04
C GLU A 568 -11.34 1.27 -25.30
N GLU A 569 -12.56 1.26 -24.77
CA GLU A 569 -13.43 2.42 -24.75
C GLU A 569 -13.18 3.24 -23.48
N VAL A 570 -12.79 4.51 -23.65
CA VAL A 570 -12.48 5.44 -22.57
C VAL A 570 -13.42 6.63 -22.64
N THR A 571 -14.14 6.91 -21.54
CA THR A 571 -15.04 8.06 -21.44
C THR A 571 -14.50 9.06 -20.43
N LEU A 572 -14.17 10.27 -20.89
CA LEU A 572 -13.84 11.39 -20.01
C LEU A 572 -15.02 12.34 -19.89
N SER A 573 -15.16 12.92 -18.71
CA SER A 573 -16.22 13.86 -18.37
C SER A 573 -15.65 15.25 -18.10
N PHE A 574 -16.35 16.27 -18.57
CA PHE A 574 -15.95 17.67 -18.50
C PHE A 574 -17.11 18.52 -18.00
N LEU A 575 -16.88 19.42 -17.05
CA LEU A 575 -17.85 20.47 -16.72
C LEU A 575 -17.54 21.70 -17.55
N VAL A 576 -18.47 22.10 -18.42
CA VAL A 576 -18.29 23.24 -19.35
C VAL A 576 -19.16 24.41 -18.90
N GLN A 577 -18.53 25.58 -18.73
CA GLN A 577 -19.17 26.83 -18.29
C GLN A 577 -20.04 26.72 -17.03
N ARG A 578 -19.74 25.75 -16.13
CA ARG A 578 -20.55 25.48 -14.93
C ARG A 578 -22.03 25.22 -15.22
N GLN A 579 -22.35 24.64 -16.37
CA GLN A 579 -23.73 24.35 -16.79
C GLN A 579 -23.97 22.86 -16.92
N GLU A 580 -23.24 22.20 -17.81
CA GLU A 580 -23.48 20.80 -18.18
C GLU A 580 -22.20 19.98 -18.01
N ILE A 581 -22.37 18.76 -17.51
CA ILE A 581 -21.34 17.73 -17.56
C ILE A 581 -21.47 17.04 -18.91
N VAL A 582 -20.45 17.21 -19.75
CA VAL A 582 -20.37 16.58 -21.07
C VAL A 582 -19.47 15.36 -20.98
N HIS A 583 -19.88 14.27 -21.62
CA HIS A 583 -19.13 13.03 -21.69
C HIS A 583 -18.64 12.83 -23.12
N THR A 584 -17.35 12.58 -23.30
CA THR A 584 -16.78 12.20 -24.58
C THR A 584 -16.08 10.86 -24.48
N THR A 585 -16.43 9.97 -25.40
CA THR A 585 -15.93 8.61 -25.48
C THR A 585 -14.99 8.45 -26.67
N CYS A 586 -13.83 7.82 -26.45
CA CYS A 586 -12.91 7.39 -27.49
C CYS A 586 -12.66 5.89 -27.42
N ILE A 587 -12.44 5.28 -28.58
CA ILE A 587 -11.82 3.95 -28.67
C ILE A 587 -10.32 4.16 -28.85
N LEU A 588 -9.49 3.52 -28.03
CA LEU A 588 -8.05 3.68 -28.12
C LEU A 588 -7.48 3.01 -29.38
N ASP A 589 -6.50 3.66 -30.00
CA ASP A 589 -5.83 3.23 -31.23
C ASP A 589 -5.01 1.94 -31.05
N GLU A 590 -4.41 1.44 -32.15
CA GLU A 590 -3.52 0.28 -32.12
C GLU A 590 -2.33 0.44 -31.17
N ASP A 591 -1.87 1.68 -30.95
CA ASP A 591 -0.81 2.01 -29.99
C ASP A 591 -1.32 2.16 -28.54
N GLY A 592 -2.63 2.00 -28.33
CA GLY A 592 -3.29 2.11 -27.03
C GLY A 592 -3.42 3.54 -26.54
N THR A 593 -3.43 4.55 -27.42
CA THR A 593 -3.63 5.96 -27.05
C THR A 593 -4.82 6.60 -27.76
N ALA A 594 -5.29 7.73 -27.23
CA ALA A 594 -6.27 8.59 -27.89
C ALA A 594 -6.14 10.02 -27.33
N GLN A 595 -6.71 10.98 -28.05
CA GLN A 595 -6.88 12.37 -27.62
C GLN A 595 -8.36 12.67 -27.47
N ILE A 596 -8.76 13.08 -26.28
CA ILE A 596 -10.15 13.37 -25.92
C ILE A 596 -10.28 14.86 -25.59
N MET A 597 -11.24 15.51 -26.23
CA MET A 597 -11.73 16.86 -25.95
C MET A 597 -13.17 16.78 -25.48
N SER A 598 -13.72 17.84 -24.88
CA SER A 598 -15.09 17.85 -24.34
C SER A 598 -16.18 17.55 -25.36
N ASN A 599 -15.92 17.76 -26.66
CA ASN A 599 -16.88 17.56 -27.74
C ASN A 599 -16.40 16.66 -28.89
N ARG A 600 -15.17 16.12 -28.81
CA ARG A 600 -14.54 15.39 -29.92
C ARG A 600 -13.55 14.35 -29.42
N CYS A 601 -13.48 13.26 -30.17
CA CYS A 601 -12.49 12.21 -30.05
C CYS A 601 -11.55 12.22 -31.25
N PHE A 602 -10.25 12.03 -31.00
CA PHE A 602 -9.23 11.70 -31.99
C PHE A 602 -8.53 10.44 -31.49
N SER A 603 -8.99 9.29 -31.99
CA SER A 603 -8.27 8.02 -31.90
C SER A 603 -7.24 8.02 -33.02
#